data_AF-A0A0B1RYU4-F1
#
_entry.id   AF-A0A0B1RYU4-F1
#
_cell.length_a   1.000
_cell.length_b   1.000
_cell.length_c   1.000
_cell.angle_alpha   90.00
_cell.angle_beta   90.00
_cell.angle_gamma   90.00
#
_symmetry.space_group_name_H-M   'P 1'
#
loop_
_entity.id
_entity.type
_entity.pdbx_description
1 polymer ?
#
loop_
_entity_poly.entity_id
_entity_poly.type
_entity_poly.pdbx_seq_one_letter_code
_entity_poly.pdbx_strand_id
1 'polypeptide(L)'
;MDEMAIYDLPAMVDYVLAKTGHPSLYYVGHSQGVMTMWIKLSKDQAFGAKIRKFFALAPASRMAHVKGVFFYTSQIYEQYKLMYNLFGDGEFFPNSVFASAMADILCDKTVNKLCEDFIFSVVGPNSNQFNMSRLGIYMAHDPAGTSSRNMLHFAQMINTKRFAPFDRGVDGNLRWYGTVSLSNLT
;
A
#
# COMPACT_ATOMS: atom_id res chain seq x y z
N MET A 1 -0.40 3.66 -5.66
CA MET A 1 -0.87 2.29 -5.95
C MET A 1 -1.11 2.07 -7.45
N ASP A 2 -1.75 3.03 -8.13
CA ASP A 2 -2.05 2.94 -9.56
C ASP A 2 -0.84 2.56 -10.42
N GLU A 3 0.30 3.22 -10.22
CA GLU A 3 1.51 2.98 -11.00
C GLU A 3 2.08 1.57 -10.75
N MET A 4 2.03 1.06 -9.52
CA MET A 4 2.46 -0.31 -9.22
C MET A 4 1.59 -1.33 -9.97
N ALA A 5 0.30 -1.06 -10.14
CA ALA A 5 -0.62 -1.94 -10.85
C ALA A 5 -0.43 -1.87 -12.37
N ILE A 6 -0.11 -0.70 -12.90
CA ILE A 6 0.00 -0.47 -14.34
C ILE A 6 1.39 -0.79 -14.89
N TYR A 7 2.45 -0.56 -14.12
CA TYR A 7 3.83 -0.71 -14.56
C TYR A 7 4.55 -1.86 -13.87
N ASP A 8 4.64 -1.83 -12.54
CA ASP A 8 5.47 -2.78 -11.80
C ASP A 8 4.95 -4.21 -11.93
N LEU A 9 3.65 -4.42 -11.69
CA LEU A 9 3.05 -5.75 -11.71
C LEU A 9 3.17 -6.42 -13.09
N PRO A 10 2.81 -5.78 -14.22
CA PRO A 10 3.04 -6.37 -15.53
C PRO A 10 4.52 -6.63 -15.82
N ALA A 11 5.42 -5.70 -15.49
CA ALA A 11 6.85 -5.89 -15.72
C ALA A 11 7.40 -7.10 -14.96
N MET A 12 7.04 -7.26 -13.68
CA MET A 12 7.45 -8.40 -12.86
C MET A 12 6.88 -9.72 -13.38
N VAL A 13 5.58 -9.75 -13.68
CA VAL A 13 4.92 -10.97 -14.18
C VAL A 13 5.49 -11.37 -15.53
N ASP A 14 5.61 -10.43 -16.47
CA ASP A 14 6.10 -10.72 -17.82
C ASP A 14 7.56 -11.18 -17.80
N TYR A 15 8.38 -10.58 -16.94
CA TYR A 15 9.75 -11.05 -16.72
C TYR A 15 9.79 -12.49 -16.20
N VAL A 16 8.99 -12.83 -15.19
CA VAL A 16 8.95 -14.20 -14.63
C VAL A 16 8.46 -15.21 -15.67
N LEU A 17 7.40 -14.90 -16.42
CA LEU A 17 6.88 -15.79 -17.46
C LEU A 17 7.90 -15.97 -18.60
N ALA A 18 8.53 -14.90 -19.07
CA ALA A 18 9.58 -14.97 -20.08
C ALA A 18 10.80 -15.78 -19.60
N LYS A 19 11.19 -15.60 -18.32
CA LYS A 19 12.36 -16.28 -17.75
C LYS A 19 12.12 -17.76 -17.50
N THR A 20 10.90 -18.14 -17.13
CA THR A 20 10.54 -19.52 -16.78
C THR A 20 9.94 -20.32 -17.95
N GLY A 21 9.44 -19.64 -18.98
CA GLY A 21 8.73 -20.26 -20.10
C GLY A 21 7.31 -20.74 -19.75
N HIS A 22 6.82 -20.47 -18.54
CA HIS A 22 5.45 -20.82 -18.17
C HIS A 22 4.46 -19.81 -18.76
N PRO A 23 3.24 -20.25 -19.17
CA PRO A 23 2.23 -19.36 -19.72
C PRO A 23 1.49 -18.53 -18.67
N SER A 24 1.57 -18.95 -17.39
CA SER A 24 0.88 -18.30 -16.27
C SER A 24 1.56 -18.62 -14.94
N LEU A 25 1.36 -17.79 -13.93
CA LEU A 25 1.87 -18.00 -12.56
C LEU A 25 0.75 -17.93 -11.51
N TYR A 26 1.04 -18.39 -10.30
CA TYR A 26 0.19 -18.15 -9.13
C TYR A 26 0.57 -16.82 -8.48
N TYR A 27 -0.42 -15.97 -8.21
CA TYR A 27 -0.20 -14.70 -7.52
C TYR A 27 -0.73 -14.78 -6.09
N VAL A 28 0.11 -14.46 -5.11
CA VAL A 28 -0.29 -14.33 -3.70
C VAL A 28 -0.08 -12.87 -3.31
N GLY A 29 -1.18 -12.17 -3.03
CA GLY A 29 -1.15 -10.78 -2.59
C GLY A 29 -1.53 -10.67 -1.12
N HIS A 30 -0.85 -9.78 -0.39
CA HIS A 30 -1.20 -9.39 0.97
C HIS A 30 -1.47 -7.88 1.02
N SER A 31 -2.55 -7.46 1.70
CA SER A 31 -2.88 -6.04 1.91
C SER A 31 -2.86 -5.24 0.59
N GLN A 32 -1.99 -4.23 0.44
CA GLN A 32 -1.85 -3.43 -0.78
C GLN A 32 -1.54 -4.29 -2.03
N GLY A 33 -0.84 -5.42 -1.90
CA GLY A 33 -0.60 -6.32 -3.03
C GLY A 33 -1.89 -6.87 -3.66
N VAL A 34 -2.93 -7.05 -2.84
CA VAL A 34 -4.28 -7.42 -3.34
C VAL A 34 -4.87 -6.27 -4.17
N MET A 35 -4.78 -5.03 -3.66
CA MET A 35 -5.28 -3.84 -4.36
C MET A 35 -4.59 -3.67 -5.72
N THR A 36 -3.27 -3.86 -5.77
CA THR A 36 -2.48 -3.76 -7.00
C THR A 36 -2.99 -4.72 -8.07
N MET A 37 -3.26 -5.99 -7.72
CA MET A 37 -3.83 -6.96 -8.65
C MET A 37 -5.26 -6.58 -9.08
N TRP A 38 -6.11 -6.13 -8.16
CA TRP A 38 -7.47 -5.68 -8.51
C TRP A 38 -7.49 -4.50 -9.46
N ILE A 39 -6.65 -3.48 -9.24
CA ILE A 39 -6.52 -2.34 -10.15
C ILE A 39 -6.08 -2.81 -11.54
N LYS A 40 -5.12 -3.73 -11.62
CA LYS A 40 -4.65 -4.26 -12.90
C LYS A 40 -5.76 -4.98 -13.65
N LEU A 41 -6.48 -5.89 -12.97
CA LEU A 41 -7.54 -6.69 -13.59
C LEU A 41 -8.79 -5.87 -13.93
N SER A 42 -9.08 -4.78 -13.22
CA SER A 42 -10.21 -3.91 -13.58
C SER A 42 -9.94 -3.10 -14.86
N LYS A 43 -8.67 -2.74 -15.11
CA LYS A 43 -8.24 -1.98 -16.30
C LYS A 43 -7.86 -2.85 -17.49
N ASP A 44 -7.38 -4.07 -17.24
CA ASP A 44 -6.91 -4.99 -18.27
C ASP A 44 -7.27 -6.43 -17.88
N GLN A 45 -8.46 -6.86 -18.28
CA GLN A 45 -8.96 -8.20 -18.01
C GLN A 45 -8.15 -9.29 -18.72
N ALA A 46 -7.51 -8.97 -19.86
CA ALA A 46 -6.70 -9.91 -20.62
C ALA A 46 -5.45 -10.34 -19.83
N PHE A 47 -4.96 -9.49 -18.92
CA PHE A 47 -3.90 -9.84 -17.97
C PHE A 47 -4.25 -11.06 -17.10
N GLY A 48 -5.54 -11.32 -16.87
CA GLY A 48 -5.99 -12.50 -16.12
C GLY A 48 -5.50 -13.83 -16.71
N ALA A 49 -5.28 -13.90 -18.02
CA ALA A 49 -4.73 -15.10 -18.66
C ALA A 49 -3.32 -15.47 -18.17
N LYS A 50 -2.56 -14.49 -17.64
CA LYS A 50 -1.22 -14.67 -17.07
C LYS A 50 -1.25 -15.17 -15.62
N ILE A 51 -2.41 -15.17 -14.97
CA ILE A 51 -2.57 -15.51 -13.55
C ILE A 51 -3.43 -16.76 -13.41
N ARG A 52 -2.80 -17.88 -13.03
CA ARG A 52 -3.49 -19.18 -12.88
C ARG A 52 -4.49 -19.18 -11.73
N LYS A 53 -4.08 -18.67 -10.57
CA LYS A 53 -4.96 -18.37 -9.42
C LYS A 53 -4.43 -17.17 -8.66
N PHE A 54 -5.34 -16.40 -8.12
CA PHE A 54 -5.06 -15.28 -7.23
C PHE A 54 -5.47 -15.64 -5.80
N PHE A 55 -4.51 -15.69 -4.90
CA PHE A 55 -4.71 -15.83 -3.46
C PHE A 55 -4.62 -14.45 -2.80
N ALA A 56 -5.73 -13.99 -2.23
CA ALA A 56 -5.82 -12.67 -1.59
C ALA A 56 -5.84 -12.81 -0.06
N LEU A 57 -4.76 -12.36 0.59
CA LEU A 57 -4.59 -12.38 2.04
C LEU A 57 -4.81 -10.97 2.60
N ALA A 58 -5.63 -10.85 3.64
CA ALA A 58 -6.09 -9.55 4.16
C ALA A 58 -6.58 -8.59 3.04
N PRO A 59 -7.53 -9.02 2.19
CA PRO A 59 -7.98 -8.22 1.06
C PRO A 59 -8.64 -6.93 1.52
N ALA A 60 -8.21 -5.79 0.97
CA ALA A 60 -8.80 -4.49 1.25
C ALA A 60 -9.14 -3.80 -0.08
N SER A 61 -10.41 -3.49 -0.32
CA SER A 61 -10.88 -2.76 -1.51
C SER A 61 -11.30 -1.35 -1.12
N ARG A 62 -12.29 -1.25 -0.22
CA ARG A 62 -12.72 0.01 0.38
C ARG A 62 -12.22 0.08 1.82
N MET A 63 -11.72 1.26 2.20
CA MET A 63 -11.18 1.50 3.56
C MET A 63 -12.11 2.36 4.41
N ALA A 64 -13.41 2.40 4.10
CA ALA A 64 -14.40 3.25 4.76
C ALA A 64 -14.58 2.97 6.27
N HIS A 65 -14.21 1.78 6.74
CA HIS A 65 -14.32 1.35 8.13
C HIS A 65 -12.97 0.94 8.74
N VAL A 66 -11.86 1.41 8.14
CA VAL A 66 -10.53 1.12 8.67
C VAL A 66 -10.38 1.69 10.09
N LYS A 67 -9.64 0.97 10.93
CA LYS A 67 -9.30 1.37 12.30
C LYS A 67 -7.79 1.60 12.42
N GLY A 68 -7.32 2.00 13.60
CA GLY A 68 -5.90 2.15 13.87
C GLY A 68 -5.30 3.38 13.18
N VAL A 69 -4.00 3.35 12.87
CA VAL A 69 -3.27 4.53 12.38
C VAL A 69 -3.84 5.09 11.08
N PHE A 70 -4.34 4.22 10.19
CA PHE A 70 -4.93 4.64 8.92
C PHE A 70 -6.18 5.50 9.12
N PHE A 71 -6.99 5.25 10.16
CA PHE A 71 -8.15 6.09 10.45
C PHE A 71 -7.76 7.56 10.66
N TYR A 72 -6.65 7.81 11.36
CA TYR A 72 -6.16 9.17 11.61
C TYR A 72 -5.78 9.92 10.33
N THR A 73 -5.34 9.22 9.27
CA THR A 73 -5.03 9.86 7.97
C THR A 73 -6.25 10.57 7.36
N SER A 74 -7.47 10.11 7.69
CA SER A 74 -8.70 10.80 7.27
C SER A 74 -8.97 12.08 8.07
N GLN A 75 -8.61 12.10 9.35
CA GLN A 75 -8.80 13.27 10.21
C GLN A 75 -7.87 14.42 9.83
N ILE A 76 -6.67 14.10 9.32
CA ILE A 76 -5.69 15.07 8.84
C ILE A 76 -5.68 15.20 7.31
N TYR A 77 -6.73 14.74 6.63
CA TYR A 77 -6.74 14.63 5.16
C TYR A 77 -6.46 15.97 4.46
N GLU A 78 -7.13 17.05 4.88
CA GLU A 78 -6.95 18.37 4.24
C GLU A 78 -5.56 18.95 4.51
N GLN A 79 -5.02 18.77 5.72
CA GLN A 79 -3.67 19.18 6.08
C GLN A 79 -2.64 18.40 5.27
N TYR A 80 -2.82 17.08 5.14
CA TYR A 80 -1.92 16.24 4.36
C TYR A 80 -1.98 16.61 2.87
N LYS A 81 -3.18 16.80 2.32
CA LYS A 81 -3.37 17.26 0.94
C LYS A 81 -2.70 18.61 0.70
N LEU A 82 -2.81 19.55 1.64
CA LEU A 82 -2.13 20.85 1.57
C LEU A 82 -0.60 20.68 1.54
N MET A 83 -0.05 19.88 2.45
CA MET A 83 1.40 19.60 2.49
C MET A 83 1.88 18.94 1.19
N TYR A 84 1.15 17.95 0.68
CA TYR A 84 1.48 17.32 -0.59
C TYR A 84 1.44 18.30 -1.77
N ASN A 85 0.47 19.22 -1.79
CA ASN A 85 0.39 20.24 -2.85
C ASN A 85 1.52 21.29 -2.76
N LEU A 86 2.00 21.60 -1.56
CA LEU A 86 3.07 22.58 -1.35
C LEU A 86 4.47 22.00 -1.57
N PHE A 87 4.71 20.77 -1.12
CA PHE A 87 6.04 20.15 -1.12
C PHE A 87 6.21 19.05 -2.17
N GLY A 88 5.12 18.62 -2.82
CA GLY A 88 5.14 17.58 -3.83
C GLY A 88 5.26 16.17 -3.26
N ASP A 89 5.65 15.24 -4.14
CA ASP A 89 5.82 13.84 -3.78
C ASP A 89 7.24 13.58 -3.27
N GLY A 90 7.35 12.83 -2.17
CA GLY A 90 8.61 12.40 -1.59
C GLY A 90 8.48 11.03 -0.93
N GLU A 91 9.57 10.58 -0.31
CA GLU A 91 9.61 9.33 0.42
C GLU A 91 8.92 9.46 1.79
N PHE A 92 8.15 8.45 2.17
CA PHE A 92 7.43 8.35 3.42
C PHE A 92 7.85 7.08 4.16
N PHE A 93 8.25 7.24 5.42
CA PHE A 93 8.92 6.21 6.23
C PHE A 93 10.11 5.54 5.53
N PRO A 94 11.15 6.30 5.14
CA PRO A 94 12.38 5.72 4.58
C PRO A 94 13.02 4.75 5.57
N ASN A 95 13.46 3.59 5.08
CA ASN A 95 14.18 2.62 5.90
C ASN A 95 15.69 2.72 5.64
N SER A 96 16.38 3.50 6.48
CA SER A 96 17.84 3.62 6.43
C SER A 96 18.50 2.55 7.28
N VAL A 97 19.69 2.08 6.85
CA VAL A 97 20.46 1.03 7.56
C VAL A 97 20.64 1.34 9.05
N PHE A 98 20.89 2.62 9.37
CA PHE A 98 21.04 3.07 10.75
C PHE A 98 19.72 2.97 11.54
N ALA A 99 18.60 3.39 10.94
CA ALA A 99 17.28 3.30 11.56
C ALA A 99 16.85 1.83 11.74
N SER A 100 17.12 0.95 10.76
CA SER A 100 16.83 -0.48 10.86
C SER A 100 17.60 -1.12 12.02
N ALA A 101 18.90 -0.87 12.12
CA ALA A 101 19.75 -1.45 13.16
C ALA A 101 19.34 -0.96 14.56
N MET A 102 18.93 0.30 14.67
CA MET A 102 18.44 0.85 15.92
C MET A 102 17.07 0.27 16.31
N ALA A 103 16.16 0.09 15.34
CA ALA A 103 14.86 -0.54 15.58
C ALA A 103 15.01 -1.98 16.07
N ASP A 104 15.92 -2.76 15.47
CA ASP A 104 16.20 -4.15 15.88
C ASP A 104 16.58 -4.24 17.37
N ILE A 105 17.55 -3.43 17.80
CA ILE A 105 18.06 -3.46 19.17
C ILE A 105 17.02 -2.90 20.16
N LEU A 106 16.43 -1.75 19.84
CA LEU A 106 15.59 -1.02 20.78
C LEU A 106 14.22 -1.69 20.95
N CYS A 107 13.60 -2.17 19.87
CA CYS A 107 12.29 -2.83 19.95
C CYS A 107 12.36 -4.21 20.61
N ASP A 108 13.51 -4.90 20.60
CA ASP A 108 13.65 -6.17 21.32
C ASP A 108 13.79 -5.99 22.84
N LYS A 109 14.46 -4.92 23.30
CA LYS A 109 14.89 -4.81 24.70
C LYS A 109 14.21 -3.69 25.48
N THR A 110 14.18 -2.48 24.94
CA THR A 110 14.00 -1.26 25.75
C THR A 110 12.72 -0.52 25.46
N VAL A 111 12.26 -0.51 24.21
CA VAL A 111 11.02 0.19 23.79
C VAL A 111 10.01 -0.76 23.16
N ASN A 112 10.08 -2.05 23.53
CA ASN A 112 9.22 -3.11 23.01
C ASN A 112 7.74 -2.70 23.01
N LYS A 113 7.25 -2.07 24.09
CA LYS A 113 5.86 -1.64 24.18
C LYS A 113 5.47 -0.58 23.14
N LEU A 114 6.34 0.39 22.86
CA LEU A 114 6.08 1.41 21.83
C LEU A 114 6.05 0.78 20.44
N CYS A 115 6.96 -0.16 20.17
CA CYS A 115 7.00 -0.88 18.90
C CYS A 115 5.81 -1.82 18.73
N GLU A 116 5.38 -2.46 19.81
CA GLU A 116 4.17 -3.27 19.90
C GLU A 116 2.92 -2.43 19.61
N ASP A 117 2.78 -1.29 20.27
CA ASP A 117 1.64 -0.39 20.09
C ASP A 117 1.63 0.16 18.65
N PHE A 118 2.79 0.51 18.10
CA PHE A 118 2.91 0.96 16.72
C PHE A 118 2.49 -0.14 15.74
N ILE A 119 3.08 -1.34 15.80
CA ILE A 119 2.78 -2.39 14.83
C ILE A 119 1.31 -2.80 14.91
N PHE A 120 0.75 -2.96 16.11
CA PHE A 120 -0.66 -3.34 16.27
C PHE A 120 -1.63 -2.19 15.98
N SER A 121 -1.18 -0.94 15.99
CA SER A 121 -1.97 0.18 15.44
C SER A 121 -2.10 0.12 13.92
N VAL A 122 -1.17 -0.53 13.23
CA VAL A 122 -1.15 -0.68 11.77
C VAL A 122 -1.87 -1.95 11.34
N VAL A 123 -1.48 -3.10 11.91
CA VAL A 123 -1.93 -4.43 11.45
C VAL A 123 -3.13 -4.98 12.22
N GLY A 124 -3.55 -4.29 13.29
CA GLY A 124 -4.63 -4.71 14.18
C GLY A 124 -4.12 -5.30 15.50
N PRO A 125 -5.03 -5.51 16.48
CA PRO A 125 -4.66 -5.92 17.83
C PRO A 125 -4.03 -7.31 17.87
N ASN A 126 -3.17 -7.54 18.87
CA ASN A 126 -2.53 -8.83 19.09
C ASN A 126 -3.57 -9.95 19.27
N SER A 127 -3.46 -11.00 18.46
CA SER A 127 -4.29 -12.22 18.52
C SER A 127 -3.60 -13.38 19.27
N ASN A 128 -2.49 -13.12 19.98
CA ASN A 128 -1.59 -14.11 20.57
C ASN A 128 -0.91 -15.03 19.54
N GLN A 129 -0.87 -14.61 18.27
CA GLN A 129 -0.20 -15.33 17.18
C GLN A 129 1.14 -14.67 16.79
N PHE A 130 1.41 -13.48 17.30
CA PHE A 130 2.60 -12.71 16.97
C PHE A 130 3.78 -13.15 17.84
N ASN A 131 4.90 -13.52 17.21
CA ASN A 131 6.11 -13.89 17.95
C ASN A 131 6.82 -12.63 18.46
N MET A 132 6.52 -12.25 19.70
CA MET A 132 7.07 -11.04 20.34
C MET A 132 8.59 -11.05 20.48
N SER A 133 9.23 -12.22 20.54
CA SER A 133 10.70 -12.35 20.60
C SER A 133 11.40 -11.97 19.30
N ARG A 134 10.64 -11.65 18.25
CA ARG A 134 11.14 -11.26 16.92
C ARG A 134 10.75 -9.82 16.56
N LEU A 135 10.18 -9.06 17.50
CA LEU A 135 9.66 -7.73 17.26
C LEU A 135 10.72 -6.78 16.68
N GLY A 136 11.94 -6.79 17.22
CA GLY A 136 13.07 -6.03 16.71
C GLY A 136 13.29 -6.26 15.21
N ILE A 137 13.35 -7.52 14.82
CA ILE A 137 13.62 -7.89 13.43
C ILE A 137 12.47 -7.46 12.52
N TYR A 138 11.21 -7.59 12.95
CA TYR A 138 10.08 -7.10 12.16
C TYR A 138 10.15 -5.58 11.98
N MET A 139 10.42 -4.84 13.06
CA MET A 139 10.50 -3.37 13.04
C MET A 139 11.73 -2.83 12.31
N ALA A 140 12.78 -3.63 12.18
CA ALA A 140 13.95 -3.28 11.38
C ALA A 140 13.66 -3.32 9.87
N HIS A 141 12.77 -4.19 9.43
CA HIS A 141 12.43 -4.37 8.02
C HIS A 141 11.13 -3.68 7.59
N ASP A 142 10.21 -3.45 8.52
CA ASP A 142 8.92 -2.82 8.27
C ASP A 142 8.74 -1.53 9.10
N PRO A 143 8.35 -0.41 8.48
CA PRO A 143 8.08 -0.24 7.03
C PRO A 143 9.34 -0.20 6.17
N ALA A 144 9.24 -0.67 4.92
CA ALA A 144 10.32 -0.64 3.92
C ALA A 144 10.32 0.61 3.02
N GLY A 145 9.52 1.63 3.36
CA GLY A 145 9.33 2.85 2.57
C GLY A 145 8.15 2.79 1.61
N THR A 146 7.53 3.96 1.39
CA THR A 146 6.50 4.19 0.38
C THR A 146 6.53 5.67 -0.04
N SER A 147 5.74 6.09 -1.03
CA SER A 147 5.66 7.51 -1.38
C SER A 147 4.57 8.26 -0.61
N SER A 148 4.77 9.56 -0.42
CA SER A 148 3.76 10.45 0.14
C SER A 148 2.48 10.45 -0.70
N ARG A 149 2.57 10.31 -2.02
CA ARG A 149 1.43 10.11 -2.90
C ARG A 149 0.67 8.84 -2.58
N ASN A 150 1.37 7.74 -2.31
CA ASN A 150 0.74 6.46 -1.99
C ASN A 150 -0.05 6.54 -0.68
N MET A 151 0.49 7.22 0.32
CA MET A 151 -0.20 7.47 1.59
C MET A 151 -1.37 8.44 1.44
N LEU A 152 -1.23 9.50 0.62
CA LEU A 152 -2.35 10.37 0.30
C LEU A 152 -3.45 9.62 -0.47
N HIS A 153 -3.10 8.65 -1.32
CA HIS A 153 -4.07 7.79 -2.01
C HIS A 153 -4.88 6.96 -1.02
N PHE A 154 -4.25 6.37 0.00
CA PHE A 154 -4.98 5.73 1.09
C PHE A 154 -5.90 6.70 1.83
N ALA A 155 -5.43 7.91 2.16
CA ALA A 155 -6.25 8.92 2.81
C ALA A 155 -7.47 9.33 1.95
N GLN A 156 -7.30 9.44 0.62
CA GLN A 156 -8.40 9.66 -0.33
C GLN A 156 -9.41 8.52 -0.31
N MET A 157 -8.96 7.26 -0.29
CA MET A 157 -9.86 6.10 -0.25
C MET A 157 -10.69 6.05 1.04
N ILE A 158 -10.10 6.43 2.17
CA ILE A 158 -10.81 6.48 3.46
C ILE A 158 -11.81 7.64 3.46
N ASN A 159 -11.38 8.84 3.06
CA ASN A 159 -12.22 10.04 3.05
C ASN A 159 -13.40 9.93 2.07
N THR A 160 -13.13 9.46 0.84
CA THR A 160 -14.16 9.32 -0.20
C THR A 160 -14.98 8.04 -0.07
N LYS A 161 -14.52 7.08 0.75
CA LYS A 161 -15.12 5.74 0.93
C LYS A 161 -15.19 4.93 -0.37
N ARG A 162 -14.36 5.26 -1.36
CA ARG A 162 -14.31 4.62 -2.68
C ARG A 162 -12.96 3.95 -2.92
N PHE A 163 -13.00 2.86 -3.68
CA PHE A 163 -11.81 2.30 -4.32
C PHE A 163 -11.74 2.92 -5.72
N ALA A 164 -10.87 3.91 -5.89
CA ALA A 164 -10.80 4.72 -7.10
C ALA A 164 -9.33 5.10 -7.40
N PRO A 165 -9.01 5.48 -8.65
CA PRO A 165 -7.70 6.03 -9.00
C PRO A 165 -7.33 7.24 -8.12
N PHE A 166 -6.04 7.51 -8.02
CA PHE A 166 -5.53 8.65 -7.26
C PHE A 166 -6.09 9.97 -7.82
N ASP A 167 -6.72 10.78 -6.96
CA ASP A 167 -7.22 12.09 -7.35
C ASP A 167 -6.08 13.11 -7.41
N ARG A 168 -5.77 13.57 -8.63
CA ARG A 168 -4.70 14.52 -8.96
C ARG A 168 -5.20 15.96 -9.03
N GLY A 169 -6.44 16.22 -8.65
CA GLY A 169 -7.14 17.49 -8.91
C GLY A 169 -7.59 17.60 -10.37
N VAL A 170 -8.31 18.67 -10.69
CA VAL A 170 -9.01 18.85 -11.99
C VAL A 170 -8.06 18.67 -13.19
N ASP A 171 -6.99 19.47 -13.25
CA ASP A 171 -6.05 19.44 -14.38
C ASP A 171 -5.23 18.15 -14.41
N GLY A 172 -4.94 17.57 -13.24
CA GLY A 172 -4.23 16.30 -13.14
C GLY A 172 -5.08 15.15 -13.65
N ASN A 173 -6.34 15.08 -13.26
CA ASN A 173 -7.28 14.05 -13.67
C ASN A 173 -7.58 14.13 -15.16
N LEU A 174 -7.77 15.34 -15.71
CA LEU A 174 -7.98 15.50 -17.15
C LEU A 174 -6.76 15.02 -17.95
N ARG A 175 -5.54 15.35 -17.51
CA ARG A 175 -4.30 14.93 -18.17
C ARG A 175 -4.05 13.42 -18.09
N TRP A 176 -4.31 12.80 -16.94
CA TRP A 176 -3.98 11.38 -16.70
C TRP A 176 -5.09 10.41 -17.06
N TYR A 177 -6.35 10.84 -16.90
CA TYR A 177 -7.52 9.97 -17.04
C TYR A 177 -8.48 10.43 -18.16
N GLY A 178 -8.27 11.61 -18.74
CA GLY A 178 -9.17 12.16 -19.76
C GLY A 178 -10.52 12.63 -19.22
N THR A 179 -10.71 12.66 -17.91
CA THR A 179 -11.96 13.06 -17.24
C THR A 179 -11.65 13.79 -15.94
N VAL A 180 -12.50 14.76 -15.57
CA VAL A 180 -12.43 15.44 -14.27
C VAL A 180 -13.03 14.57 -13.16
N SER A 181 -14.06 13.77 -13.49
CA SER A 181 -14.74 12.92 -12.51
C SER A 181 -14.14 11.52 -12.45
N LEU A 182 -13.80 11.11 -11.23
CA LEU A 182 -13.38 9.74 -10.90
C LEU A 182 -14.55 8.83 -10.51
N SER A 183 -15.80 9.32 -10.54
CA SER A 183 -16.98 8.51 -10.17
C SER A 183 -17.22 7.33 -11.11
N ASN A 184 -16.75 7.44 -12.36
CA ASN A 184 -16.99 6.47 -13.43
C ASN A 184 -15.77 5.57 -13.69
N LEU A 185 -14.71 5.71 -12.90
CA LEU A 185 -13.46 4.95 -13.02
C LEU A 185 -13.38 3.93 -11.89
N THR A 186 -14.09 2.82 -12.03
CA THR A 186 -13.97 1.64 -11.15
C THR A 186 -13.85 0.39 -12.00
#